data_AF-A0A1X7T385-F1
#
_entry.id   AF-A0A1X7T385-F1
#
_cell.length_a   1.000
_cell.length_b   1.000
_cell.length_c   1.000
_cell.angle_alpha   90.00
_cell.angle_beta   90.00
_cell.angle_gamma   90.00
#
_symmetry.space_group_name_H-M   'P 1'
#
loop_
_entity.id
_entity.type
_entity.pdbx_description
1 polymer ?
#
loop_
_entity_poly.entity_id
_entity_poly.type
_entity_poly.pdbx_seq_one_letter_code
_entity_poly.pdbx_strand_id
1 'polypeptide(L)'
;TSIYALPVKDVCILDEIYEFQWEFSDILNKTKDAFKPKLLSKVIDYLETHVHALLGPNKNNEAAMQGVKEELHNIESIKDLFMVLQRKYISWFNYELIVKLVDVFLPNNRSLKRTWSDYKEKLKDYLLNSGGLLTDADALEFGITDVPPGTRVMIAKVDRDDY
;
A
#
# COMPACT_ATOMS: atom_id res chain seq x y z
N THR A 1 -22.18 -37.86 -11.94
CA THR A 1 -22.45 -36.55 -12.56
C THR A 1 -21.53 -35.53 -11.92
N SER A 2 -20.41 -35.21 -12.56
CA SER A 2 -19.48 -34.19 -12.09
C SER A 2 -19.96 -32.85 -12.61
N ILE A 3 -20.45 -31.98 -11.73
CA ILE A 3 -20.78 -30.60 -12.08
C ILE A 3 -19.48 -29.82 -11.99
N TYR A 4 -18.77 -29.71 -13.11
CA TYR A 4 -17.76 -28.67 -13.26
C TYR A 4 -18.48 -27.33 -13.22
N ALA A 5 -18.62 -26.76 -12.02
CA ALA A 5 -18.88 -25.34 -11.88
C ALA A 5 -17.64 -24.62 -12.42
N LEU A 6 -17.75 -24.07 -13.63
CA LEU A 6 -16.83 -23.04 -14.07
C LEU A 6 -16.78 -21.97 -12.96
N PRO A 7 -15.60 -21.51 -12.53
CA PRO A 7 -15.54 -20.42 -11.59
C PRO A 7 -16.17 -19.24 -12.31
N VAL A 8 -17.38 -18.88 -11.91
CA VAL A 8 -17.94 -17.56 -12.22
C VAL A 8 -16.94 -16.63 -11.55
N LYS A 9 -15.95 -16.15 -12.31
CA LYS A 9 -15.14 -15.01 -11.91
C LYS A 9 -16.16 -13.94 -11.62
N ASP A 10 -16.38 -13.66 -10.35
CA ASP A 10 -17.39 -12.74 -9.88
C ASP A 10 -17.04 -11.37 -10.46
N VAL A 11 -17.67 -11.02 -11.59
CA VAL A 11 -17.36 -9.80 -12.36
C VAL A 11 -17.50 -8.58 -11.45
N CYS A 12 -18.46 -8.61 -10.52
CA CYS A 12 -18.67 -7.60 -9.49
C CYS A 12 -17.43 -7.34 -8.62
N ILE A 13 -16.69 -8.40 -8.24
CA ILE A 13 -15.49 -8.25 -7.40
C ILE A 13 -14.37 -7.57 -8.18
N LEU A 14 -14.20 -7.90 -9.46
CA LEU A 14 -13.19 -7.28 -10.31
C LEU A 14 -13.51 -5.81 -10.59
N ASP A 15 -14.78 -5.47 -10.77
CA ASP A 15 -15.24 -4.10 -10.93
C ASP A 15 -14.95 -3.28 -9.66
N GLU A 16 -15.22 -3.82 -8.46
CA GLU A 16 -14.93 -3.12 -7.21
C GLU A 16 -13.43 -2.90 -6.97
N ILE A 17 -12.56 -3.88 -7.29
CA ILE A 17 -11.10 -3.71 -7.22
C ILE A 17 -10.63 -2.62 -8.19
N TYR A 18 -11.19 -2.61 -9.40
CA TYR A 18 -10.86 -1.59 -10.40
C TYR A 18 -11.22 -0.18 -9.88
N GLU A 19 -12.39 -0.02 -9.25
CA GLU A 19 -12.80 1.22 -8.62
C GLU A 19 -11.82 1.64 -7.50
N PHE A 20 -11.34 0.72 -6.66
CA PHE A 20 -10.32 1.03 -5.65
C PHE A 20 -9.00 1.47 -6.27
N GLN A 21 -8.54 0.82 -7.34
CA GLN A 21 -7.32 1.21 -8.05
C GLN A 21 -7.44 2.61 -8.67
N TRP A 22 -8.61 2.92 -9.21
CA TRP A 22 -8.88 4.22 -9.80
C TRP A 22 -8.97 5.32 -8.74
N GLU A 23 -9.75 5.10 -7.69
CA GLU A 23 -9.89 6.03 -6.56
C GLU A 23 -8.54 6.27 -5.87
N PHE A 24 -7.76 5.21 -5.63
CA PHE A 24 -6.40 5.32 -5.12
C PHE A 24 -5.55 6.23 -6.00
N SER A 25 -5.59 6.03 -7.32
CA SER A 25 -4.82 6.85 -8.27
C SER A 25 -5.21 8.32 -8.22
N ASP A 26 -6.51 8.62 -8.08
CA ASP A 26 -7.02 9.98 -7.94
C ASP A 26 -6.57 10.63 -6.63
N ILE A 27 -6.68 9.91 -5.50
CA ILE A 27 -6.24 10.40 -4.19
C ILE A 27 -4.72 10.59 -4.18
N LEU A 28 -3.97 9.68 -4.79
CA LEU A 28 -2.52 9.76 -4.90
C LEU A 28 -2.09 10.96 -5.74
N ASN A 29 -2.77 11.21 -6.87
CA ASN A 29 -2.49 12.38 -7.71
C ASN A 29 -2.76 13.69 -6.96
N LYS A 30 -3.90 13.78 -6.26
CA LYS A 30 -4.22 14.93 -5.38
C LYS A 30 -3.18 15.10 -4.26
N THR A 31 -2.70 13.99 -3.70
CA THR A 31 -1.66 14.00 -2.67
C THR A 31 -0.35 14.56 -3.21
N LYS A 32 0.13 14.03 -4.33
CA LYS A 32 1.34 14.51 -5.03
C LYS A 32 1.27 16.01 -5.30
N ASP A 33 0.15 16.51 -5.81
CA ASP A 33 -0.01 17.94 -6.14
C ASP A 33 0.02 18.84 -4.90
N ALA A 34 -0.29 18.31 -3.72
CA ALA A 34 -0.18 19.05 -2.45
C ALA A 34 1.27 19.17 -1.93
N PHE A 35 2.19 18.30 -2.39
CA PHE A 35 3.60 18.36 -2.00
C PHE A 35 4.34 19.43 -2.80
N LYS A 36 4.76 20.49 -2.11
CA LYS A 36 5.55 21.56 -2.74
C LYS A 36 6.97 21.07 -3.04
N PRO A 37 7.59 21.48 -4.17
CA PRO A 37 8.96 21.07 -4.53
C PRO A 37 10.00 21.26 -3.41
N LYS A 38 9.88 22.34 -2.62
CA LYS A 38 10.76 22.63 -1.47
C LYS A 38 10.71 21.60 -0.34
N LEU A 39 9.74 20.70 -0.34
CA LEU A 39 9.64 19.62 0.65
C LEU A 39 10.47 18.40 0.24
N LEU A 40 10.89 18.30 -1.02
CA LEU A 40 11.52 17.10 -1.57
C LEU A 40 12.68 16.58 -0.72
N SER A 41 13.67 17.43 -0.42
CA SER A 41 14.83 17.02 0.38
C SER A 41 14.43 16.48 1.75
N LYS A 42 13.51 17.17 2.44
CA LYS A 42 13.02 16.72 3.75
C LYS A 42 12.28 15.40 3.69
N VAL A 43 11.56 15.14 2.59
CA VAL A 43 10.87 13.87 2.38
C VAL A 43 11.87 12.75 2.10
N ILE A 44 12.88 13.01 1.27
CA ILE A 44 13.98 12.06 1.02
C ILE A 44 14.70 11.72 2.34
N ASP A 45 15.13 12.73 3.11
CA ASP A 45 15.81 12.53 4.40
C ASP A 45 14.95 11.67 5.37
N TYR A 46 13.65 11.92 5.40
CA TYR A 46 12.71 11.15 6.20
C TYR A 46 12.62 9.70 5.72
N LEU A 47 12.50 9.47 4.41
CA LEU A 47 12.45 8.12 3.85
C LEU A 47 13.77 7.35 4.06
N GLU A 48 14.92 8.01 3.91
CA GLU A 48 16.24 7.43 4.18
C GLU A 48 16.40 7.00 5.64
N THR A 49 15.87 7.80 6.57
CA THR A 49 15.84 7.46 8.00
C THR A 49 14.96 6.23 8.28
N HIS A 50 13.94 6.00 7.45
CA HIS A 50 12.95 4.93 7.64
C HIS A 50 13.06 3.80 6.60
N VAL A 51 14.23 3.61 5.97
CA VAL A 51 14.46 2.57 4.94
C VAL A 51 14.08 1.17 5.41
N HIS A 52 14.32 0.84 6.69
CA HIS A 52 13.90 -0.44 7.26
C HIS A 52 12.39 -0.67 7.17
N ALA A 53 11.58 0.38 7.33
CA ALA A 53 10.14 0.29 7.21
C ALA A 53 9.70 0.16 5.74
N LEU A 54 10.47 0.68 4.78
CA LEU A 54 10.21 0.54 3.35
C LEU A 54 10.48 -0.87 2.83
N LEU A 55 11.53 -1.52 3.34
CA LEU A 55 11.92 -2.88 2.93
C LEU A 55 11.10 -3.98 3.60
N GLY A 56 10.41 -3.65 4.70
CA GLY A 56 9.74 -4.63 5.53
C GLY A 56 10.72 -5.52 6.32
N PRO A 57 10.20 -6.37 7.22
CA PRO A 57 11.02 -7.14 8.17
C PRO A 57 11.93 -8.18 7.49
N ASN A 58 11.58 -8.68 6.31
CA ASN A 58 12.24 -9.82 5.68
C ASN A 58 13.39 -9.46 4.71
N LYS A 59 13.52 -8.18 4.31
CA LYS A 59 14.50 -7.73 3.30
C LYS A 59 15.48 -6.68 3.83
N ASN A 60 15.61 -6.55 5.14
CA ASN A 60 16.36 -5.49 5.82
C ASN A 60 17.90 -5.67 5.85
N ASN A 61 18.49 -6.30 4.83
CA ASN A 61 19.94 -6.42 4.74
C ASN A 61 20.61 -5.13 4.24
N GLU A 62 21.90 -4.96 4.55
CA GLU A 62 22.65 -3.73 4.28
C GLU A 62 22.69 -3.38 2.79
N ALA A 63 22.82 -4.37 1.91
CA ALA A 63 22.84 -4.17 0.46
C ALA A 63 21.49 -3.63 -0.07
N ALA A 64 20.37 -4.19 0.40
CA ALA A 64 19.04 -3.72 0.05
C ALA A 64 18.81 -2.30 0.56
N MET A 65 19.23 -2.00 1.80
CA MET A 65 19.12 -0.65 2.36
C MET A 65 19.91 0.38 1.56
N GLN A 66 21.15 0.03 1.18
CA GLN A 66 21.99 0.91 0.39
C GLN A 66 21.38 1.15 -0.99
N GLY A 67 20.82 0.12 -1.63
CA GLY A 67 20.11 0.27 -2.90
C GLY A 67 18.89 1.20 -2.82
N VAL A 68 18.12 1.13 -1.73
CA VAL A 68 16.99 2.08 -1.51
C VAL A 68 17.51 3.50 -1.33
N LYS A 69 18.57 3.71 -0.53
CA LYS A 69 19.14 5.04 -0.31
C LYS A 69 19.68 5.66 -1.61
N GLU A 70 20.40 4.88 -2.41
CA GLU A 70 20.91 5.33 -3.71
C GLU A 70 19.78 5.67 -4.68
N GLU A 71 18.70 4.87 -4.69
CA GLU A 71 17.50 5.18 -5.46
C GLU A 71 16.87 6.51 -5.01
N LEU A 72 16.72 6.71 -3.70
CA LEU A 72 16.14 7.93 -3.14
C LEU A 72 17.00 9.17 -3.43
N HIS A 73 18.33 9.04 -3.38
CA HIS A 73 19.27 10.12 -3.66
C HIS A 73 19.18 10.61 -5.11
N ASN A 74 18.81 9.75 -6.05
CA ASN A 74 18.69 10.09 -7.47
C ASN A 74 17.35 10.77 -7.83
N ILE A 75 16.48 11.03 -6.85
CA ILE A 75 15.17 11.64 -7.09
C ILE A 75 15.31 13.17 -7.18
N GLU A 76 14.96 13.73 -8.34
CA GLU A 76 15.12 15.16 -8.62
C GLU A 76 13.82 15.97 -8.42
N SER A 77 12.67 15.31 -8.35
CA SER A 77 11.38 15.99 -8.21
C SER A 77 10.37 15.23 -7.35
N ILE A 78 9.35 15.95 -6.85
CA ILE A 78 8.19 15.33 -6.18
C ILE A 78 7.47 14.36 -7.12
N LYS A 79 7.45 14.64 -8.43
CA LYS A 79 6.86 13.73 -9.40
C LYS A 79 7.64 12.41 -9.44
N ASP A 80 8.96 12.48 -9.52
CA ASP A 80 9.82 11.29 -9.56
C ASP A 80 9.70 10.49 -8.26
N LEU A 81 9.64 11.18 -7.13
CA LEU A 81 9.37 10.55 -5.84
C LEU A 81 8.10 9.71 -5.87
N PHE A 82 6.98 10.30 -6.26
CA PHE A 82 5.71 9.59 -6.28
C PHE A 82 5.70 8.45 -7.31
N MET A 83 6.41 8.58 -8.44
CA MET A 83 6.59 7.47 -9.39
C MET A 83 7.37 6.31 -8.78
N VAL A 84 8.47 6.58 -8.06
CA VAL A 84 9.27 5.55 -7.40
C VAL A 84 8.46 4.85 -6.32
N LEU A 85 7.76 5.63 -5.47
CA LEU A 85 6.88 5.09 -4.44
C LEU A 85 5.81 4.16 -5.04
N GLN A 86 5.07 4.63 -6.04
CA GLN A 86 4.00 3.87 -6.68
C GLN A 86 4.47 2.58 -7.36
N ARG A 87 5.73 2.53 -7.81
CA ARG A 87 6.28 1.36 -8.51
C ARG A 87 6.79 0.26 -7.58
N LYS A 88 7.09 0.57 -6.31
CA LYS A 88 7.88 -0.34 -5.47
C LYS A 88 7.44 -0.45 -4.02
N TYR A 89 6.81 0.60 -3.48
CA TYR A 89 6.61 0.72 -2.04
C TYR A 89 5.15 0.92 -1.65
N ILE A 90 4.29 1.27 -2.61
CA ILE A 90 2.87 1.51 -2.35
C ILE A 90 1.98 0.89 -3.42
N SER A 91 0.77 0.54 -3.03
CA SER A 91 -0.31 0.06 -3.90
C SER A 91 -1.67 0.55 -3.39
N TRP A 92 -2.75 0.23 -4.11
CA TRP A 92 -4.11 0.58 -3.69
C TRP A 92 -4.51 -0.02 -2.33
N PHE A 93 -3.86 -1.10 -1.89
CA PHE A 93 -4.07 -1.72 -0.57
C PHE A 93 -2.91 -1.45 0.41
N ASN A 94 -1.69 -1.19 -0.08
CA ASN A 94 -0.52 -0.85 0.72
C ASN A 94 -0.17 0.66 0.57
N TYR A 95 -0.97 1.54 1.16
CA TYR A 95 -0.83 3.01 0.97
C TYR A 95 -0.45 3.75 2.26
N GLU A 96 -0.23 3.03 3.37
CA GLU A 96 0.00 3.66 4.69
C GLU A 96 1.23 4.58 4.71
N LEU A 97 2.25 4.27 3.89
CA LEU A 97 3.40 5.14 3.71
C LEU A 97 2.97 6.56 3.26
N ILE A 98 2.05 6.67 2.30
CA ILE A 98 1.55 7.96 1.84
C ILE A 98 0.82 8.70 2.96
N VAL A 99 0.01 8.00 3.74
CA VAL A 99 -0.69 8.60 4.89
C VAL A 99 0.32 9.19 5.89
N LYS A 100 1.40 8.46 6.20
CA LYS A 100 2.47 8.96 7.07
C LYS A 100 3.15 10.20 6.49
N LEU A 101 3.44 10.20 5.18
CA LEU A 101 4.01 11.37 4.52
C LEU A 101 3.07 12.59 4.59
N VAL A 102 1.77 12.39 4.39
CA VAL A 102 0.75 13.46 4.54
C VAL A 102 0.74 13.98 5.98
N ASP A 103 0.80 13.10 6.97
CA ASP A 103 0.77 13.50 8.37
C ASP A 103 1.99 14.34 8.79
N VAL A 104 3.17 13.93 8.34
CA VAL A 104 4.45 14.60 8.68
C VAL A 104 4.62 15.90 7.90
N PHE A 105 4.38 15.88 6.59
CA PHE A 105 4.77 16.99 5.70
C PHE A 105 3.62 17.93 5.35
N LEU A 106 2.37 17.47 5.49
CA LEU A 106 1.16 18.25 5.25
C LEU A 106 0.25 18.30 6.49
N PRO A 107 0.77 18.63 7.70
CA PRO A 107 0.03 18.49 8.95
C PRO A 107 -1.27 19.32 8.98
N ASN A 108 -1.29 20.45 8.28
CA ASN A 108 -2.44 21.35 8.21
C ASN A 108 -3.46 20.98 7.12
N ASN A 109 -3.17 20.00 6.25
CA ASN A 109 -4.06 19.61 5.17
C ASN A 109 -5.14 18.63 5.65
N ARG A 110 -6.10 19.16 6.42
CA ARG A 110 -7.20 18.36 6.99
C ARG A 110 -8.05 17.67 5.92
N SER A 111 -8.21 18.30 4.76
CA SER A 111 -8.97 17.73 3.65
C SER A 111 -8.34 16.43 3.17
N LEU A 112 -7.02 16.43 2.93
CA LEU A 112 -6.32 15.26 2.42
C LEU A 112 -6.28 14.13 3.46
N LYS A 113 -6.09 14.47 4.75
CA LYS A 113 -6.16 13.50 5.85
C LYS A 113 -7.53 12.84 5.95
N ARG A 114 -8.60 13.63 5.77
CA ARG A 114 -9.96 13.10 5.72
C ARG A 114 -10.15 12.16 4.53
N THR A 115 -9.70 12.55 3.34
CA THR A 115 -9.79 11.69 2.13
C THR A 115 -9.10 10.34 2.33
N TRP A 116 -7.89 10.30 2.90
CA TRP A 116 -7.21 9.04 3.21
C TRP A 116 -7.90 8.22 4.30
N SER A 117 -8.54 8.88 5.27
CA SER A 117 -9.33 8.21 6.31
C SER A 117 -10.60 7.58 5.73
N ASP A 118 -11.32 8.32 4.89
CA ASP A 118 -12.52 7.82 4.21
C ASP A 118 -12.18 6.64 3.29
N TYR A 119 -11.06 6.73 2.54
CA TYR A 119 -10.56 5.63 1.72
C TYR A 119 -10.22 4.39 2.56
N LYS A 120 -9.61 4.58 3.75
CA LYS A 120 -9.28 3.48 4.67
C LYS A 120 -10.53 2.76 5.17
N GLU A 121 -11.55 3.50 5.59
CA GLU A 121 -12.81 2.87 6.04
C GLU A 121 -13.52 2.17 4.88
N LYS A 122 -13.56 2.78 3.69
CA LYS A 122 -14.12 2.13 2.49
C LYS A 122 -13.41 0.83 2.16
N LEU A 123 -12.08 0.81 2.19
CA LEU A 123 -11.30 -0.41 1.92
C LEU A 123 -11.54 -1.48 3.00
N LYS A 124 -11.62 -1.09 4.28
CA LYS A 124 -11.97 -2.04 5.35
C LYS A 124 -13.35 -2.64 5.15
N ASP A 125 -14.35 -1.80 4.85
CA ASP A 125 -15.71 -2.24 4.62
C ASP A 125 -15.77 -3.22 3.44
N TYR A 126 -15.07 -2.92 2.36
CA TYR A 126 -14.92 -3.85 1.23
C TYR A 126 -14.29 -5.16 1.67
N LEU A 127 -13.13 -5.13 2.33
CA LEU A 127 -12.44 -6.35 2.76
C LEU A 127 -13.33 -7.19 3.68
N LEU A 128 -14.02 -6.59 4.66
CA LEU A 128 -14.90 -7.30 5.60
C LEU A 128 -16.16 -7.87 4.96
N ASN A 129 -16.75 -7.17 3.98
CA ASN A 129 -18.02 -7.55 3.37
C ASN A 129 -17.86 -8.32 2.05
N SER A 130 -16.67 -8.37 1.46
CA SER A 130 -16.42 -8.96 0.15
C SER A 130 -16.63 -10.47 0.07
N GLY A 131 -16.81 -11.19 1.19
CA GLY A 131 -17.33 -12.56 1.30
C GLY A 131 -16.57 -13.69 0.57
N GLY A 132 -15.69 -13.37 -0.38
CA GLY A 132 -15.05 -14.29 -1.31
C GLY A 132 -13.68 -13.82 -1.83
N LEU A 133 -13.22 -12.61 -1.48
CA LEU A 133 -11.80 -12.24 -1.60
C LEU A 133 -10.95 -12.76 -0.43
N LEU A 134 -11.62 -13.22 0.62
CA LEU A 134 -11.06 -13.71 1.86
C LEU A 134 -11.07 -15.24 1.85
N THR A 135 -9.95 -15.85 1.50
CA THR A 135 -9.69 -17.24 1.89
C THR A 135 -9.00 -17.23 3.25
N ASP A 136 -9.50 -18.04 4.19
CA ASP A 136 -8.75 -18.38 5.40
C ASP A 136 -7.41 -18.95 4.96
N ALA A 137 -6.34 -18.18 5.14
CA ALA A 137 -4.98 -18.64 4.95
C ALA A 137 -4.46 -19.13 6.29
N ASP A 138 -3.85 -20.31 6.33
CA ASP A 138 -3.17 -20.75 7.53
C ASP A 138 -2.02 -19.78 7.81
N ALA A 139 -2.09 -19.08 8.94
CA ALA A 139 -1.08 -18.12 9.37
C ALA A 139 0.32 -18.76 9.40
N LEU A 140 0.39 -20.08 9.64
CA LEU A 140 1.62 -20.87 9.61
C LEU A 140 2.24 -20.97 8.21
N GLU A 141 1.44 -21.05 7.15
CA GLU A 141 1.94 -21.11 5.76
C GLU A 141 2.64 -19.80 5.35
N PHE A 142 2.38 -18.71 6.06
CA PHE A 142 2.97 -17.39 5.82
C PHE A 142 3.92 -16.94 6.94
N GLY A 143 4.31 -17.86 7.83
CA GLY A 143 5.30 -17.60 8.88
C GLY A 143 4.82 -16.70 10.03
N ILE A 144 3.52 -16.47 10.15
CA ILE A 144 2.92 -15.64 11.20
C ILE A 144 2.61 -16.55 12.39
N THR A 145 3.45 -16.47 13.43
CA THR A 145 3.42 -17.38 14.60
C THR A 145 2.99 -16.72 15.91
N ASP A 146 2.77 -15.40 15.89
CA ASP A 146 2.45 -14.58 17.06
C ASP A 146 0.94 -14.32 17.24
N VAL A 147 0.11 -14.89 16.37
CA VAL A 147 -1.34 -14.70 16.42
C VAL A 147 -2.00 -15.76 17.30
N PRO A 148 -2.85 -15.37 18.28
CA PRO A 148 -3.56 -16.33 19.12
C PRO A 148 -4.41 -17.33 18.30
N PRO A 149 -4.50 -18.60 18.71
CA PRO A 149 -5.36 -19.59 18.07
C PRO A 149 -6.80 -19.07 17.93
N GLY A 150 -7.35 -19.11 16.72
CA GLY A 150 -8.70 -18.60 16.41
C GLY A 150 -8.73 -17.15 15.90
N THR A 151 -7.58 -16.47 15.78
CA THR A 151 -7.50 -15.15 15.15
C THR A 151 -7.52 -15.31 13.62
N ARG A 152 -8.44 -14.63 12.95
CA ARG A 152 -8.50 -14.61 11.48
C ARG A 152 -7.41 -13.71 10.95
N VAL A 153 -6.51 -14.26 10.15
CA VAL A 153 -5.42 -13.55 9.49
C VAL A 153 -5.80 -13.32 8.02
N MET A 154 -5.70 -12.07 7.56
CA MET A 154 -5.99 -11.70 6.18
C MET A 154 -4.71 -11.74 5.36
N ILE A 155 -4.67 -12.57 4.31
CA ILE A 155 -3.52 -12.68 3.43
C ILE A 155 -3.99 -12.45 1.99
N ALA A 156 -3.70 -11.26 1.47
CA ALA A 156 -4.01 -10.92 0.09
C ALA A 156 -2.86 -11.38 -0.81
N LYS A 157 -3.07 -12.45 -1.60
CA LYS A 157 -2.14 -12.82 -2.67
C LYS A 157 -2.41 -11.93 -3.88
N VAL A 158 -1.60 -10.90 -4.05
CA VAL A 158 -1.65 -10.03 -5.24
C VAL A 158 -0.69 -10.61 -6.27
N ASP A 159 -1.23 -11.22 -7.33
CA ASP A 159 -0.42 -11.71 -8.45
C ASP A 159 0.13 -10.52 -9.26
N ARG A 160 1.27 -10.00 -8.77
CA ARG A 160 2.50 -9.60 -9.48
C ARG A 160 3.41 -8.90 -8.48
N ASP A 161 4.42 -9.63 -8.00
CA ASP A 161 5.69 -9.20 -7.41
C ASP A 161 5.75 -8.08 -6.35
N ASP A 162 4.63 -7.51 -5.91
CA ASP A 162 4.58 -6.50 -4.84
C ASP A 162 3.83 -7.08 -3.63
N TYR A 163 4.61 -7.40 -2.60
CA TYR A 163 4.15 -7.89 -1.29
C TYR A 163 3.43 -6.79 -0.50
#